data_AF-A0A524FG70-F1
#
_entry.id   AF-A0A524FG70-F1
#
_cell.length_a   1.000
_cell.length_b   1.000
_cell.length_c   1.000
_cell.angle_alpha   90.00
_cell.angle_beta   90.00
_cell.angle_gamma   90.00
#
_symmetry.space_group_name_H-M   'P 1'
#
loop_
_entity.id
_entity.type
_entity.pdbx_description
1 polymer ?
#
loop_
_entity_poly.entity_id
_entity_poly.type
_entity_poly.pdbx_seq_one_letter_code
_entity_poly.pdbx_strand_id
1 'polypeptide(L)'
;MDAYIYTVLADNEENAKKMEQKYARKYPVFYDESKKVVKMLHQEVKALKLGRMPGLLIIDKQGIIRYAYYSDNMHDIPENEVLLDVLRNIN
;
A
#
# COMPACT_ATOMS: atom_id res chain seq x y z
N MET A 1 -3.19 -15.45 -12.01
CA MET A 1 -3.32 -15.08 -10.59
C MET A 1 -4.44 -14.04 -10.53
N ASP A 2 -5.49 -14.31 -9.77
CA ASP A 2 -6.67 -13.45 -9.66
C ASP A 2 -6.54 -12.59 -8.40
N ALA A 3 -5.93 -11.42 -8.55
CA ALA A 3 -5.67 -10.49 -7.44
C ALA A 3 -5.88 -9.05 -7.91
N TYR A 4 -6.39 -8.22 -7.00
CA TYR A 4 -6.61 -6.80 -7.23
C TYR A 4 -5.58 -5.99 -6.44
N ILE A 5 -5.02 -4.95 -7.06
CA ILE A 5 -4.08 -4.04 -6.42
C ILE A 5 -4.82 -2.75 -6.09
N TYR A 6 -4.88 -2.42 -4.80
CA TYR A 6 -5.46 -1.18 -4.30
C TYR A 6 -4.34 -0.30 -3.74
N THR A 7 -3.84 0.64 -4.55
CA THR A 7 -2.87 1.63 -4.05
C THR A 7 -3.64 2.78 -3.40
N VAL A 8 -3.38 3.08 -2.13
CA VAL A 8 -4.10 4.11 -1.38
C VAL A 8 -3.15 5.22 -0.95
N LEU A 9 -3.35 6.42 -1.49
CA LEU A 9 -2.64 7.63 -1.12
C LEU A 9 -3.41 8.39 -0.04
N ALA A 10 -2.79 8.67 1.10
CA ALA A 10 -3.40 9.46 2.19
C ALA A 10 -3.37 10.97 1.91
N ASP A 11 -3.91 11.35 0.76
CA ASP A 11 -3.92 12.71 0.20
C ASP A 11 -5.20 12.91 -0.65
N ASN A 12 -5.28 14.01 -1.39
CA ASN A 12 -6.41 14.38 -2.23
C ASN A 12 -6.41 13.74 -3.62
N GLU A 13 -7.57 13.85 -4.29
CA GLU A 13 -7.78 13.32 -5.63
C GLU A 13 -6.81 13.91 -6.67
N GLU A 14 -6.51 15.21 -6.58
CA GLU A 14 -5.62 15.89 -7.52
C GLU A 14 -4.22 15.28 -7.49
N ASN A 15 -3.69 15.05 -6.29
CA ASN A 15 -2.38 14.44 -6.09
C ASN A 15 -2.38 12.96 -6.47
N ALA A 16 -3.46 12.22 -6.21
CA ALA A 16 -3.59 10.85 -6.66
C ALA A 16 -3.57 10.74 -8.20
N LYS A 17 -4.30 11.62 -8.91
CA LYS A 17 -4.25 11.71 -10.38
C LYS A 17 -2.84 11.99 -10.90
N LYS A 18 -2.11 12.92 -10.27
CA LYS A 18 -0.71 13.20 -10.62
C LYS A 18 0.19 11.97 -10.44
N MET A 19 0.03 11.25 -9.33
CA MET A 19 0.79 10.03 -9.04
C MET A 19 0.47 8.91 -10.04
N GLU A 20 -0.81 8.73 -10.37
CA GLU A 20 -1.28 7.73 -11.32
C GLU A 20 -0.68 7.95 -12.71
N GLN A 21 -0.79 9.17 -13.23
CA GLN A 21 -0.23 9.57 -14.52
C GLN A 21 1.29 9.41 -14.57
N LYS A 22 1.98 9.71 -13.46
CA LYS A 22 3.44 9.69 -13.40
C LYS A 22 4.01 8.28 -13.22
N TYR A 23 3.40 7.45 -12.37
CA TYR A 23 4.01 6.21 -11.89
C TYR A 23 3.16 4.96 -12.15
N ALA A 24 1.85 5.04 -11.96
CA ALA A 24 1.04 3.83 -11.83
C ALA A 24 0.59 3.25 -13.19
N ARG A 25 0.60 4.03 -14.27
CA ARG A 25 0.30 3.70 -15.69
C ARG A 25 -0.97 2.85 -15.91
N LYS A 26 -0.94 1.57 -15.50
CA LYS A 26 -2.00 0.57 -15.63
C LYS A 26 -2.80 0.32 -14.35
N TYR A 27 -2.40 0.89 -13.22
CA TYR A 27 -3.05 0.66 -11.92
C TYR A 27 -3.65 1.96 -11.38
N PRO A 28 -4.91 1.93 -10.88
CA PRO A 28 -5.52 3.10 -10.28
C PRO A 28 -4.84 3.47 -8.96
N VAL A 29 -4.76 4.77 -8.70
CA VAL A 29 -4.35 5.33 -7.40
C VAL A 29 -5.59 5.85 -6.67
N PHE A 30 -6.01 5.12 -5.65
CA PHE A 30 -7.08 5.55 -4.74
C PHE A 30 -6.53 6.61 -3.77
N TYR A 31 -7.41 7.46 -3.27
CA TYR A 31 -7.07 8.53 -2.36
C TYR A 31 -7.93 8.49 -1.08
N ASP A 32 -7.37 8.97 0.02
CA ASP A 32 -8.01 9.05 1.33
C ASP A 32 -7.63 10.35 2.05
N GLU A 33 -8.37 11.41 1.74
CA GLU A 33 -8.21 12.73 2.34
C GLU A 33 -8.45 12.72 3.86
N SER A 34 -9.35 11.84 4.32
CA SER A 34 -9.68 11.69 5.74
C SER A 34 -8.56 11.02 6.55
N LYS A 35 -7.61 10.39 5.86
CA LYS A 35 -6.50 9.60 6.41
C LYS A 35 -7.01 8.46 7.30
N LYS A 36 -8.23 7.96 7.06
CA LYS A 36 -8.87 6.89 7.83
C LYS A 36 -8.15 5.56 7.63
N VAL A 37 -7.80 5.20 6.40
CA VAL A 37 -7.13 3.93 6.07
C VAL A 37 -5.78 3.85 6.77
N VAL A 38 -4.95 4.89 6.64
CA VAL A 38 -3.62 4.90 7.26
C VAL A 38 -3.65 4.95 8.78
N LYS A 39 -4.72 5.49 9.39
CA LYS A 39 -4.96 5.42 10.83
C LYS A 39 -5.37 4.00 11.26
N MET A 40 -6.26 3.35 10.53
CA MET A 40 -6.67 1.96 10.79
C MET A 40 -5.49 0.99 10.71
N LEU A 41 -4.55 1.27 9.79
CA LEU A 41 -3.33 0.48 9.63
C LEU A 41 -2.20 0.88 10.60
N HIS A 42 -2.44 1.85 11.48
CA HIS A 42 -1.42 2.34 12.43
C HIS A 42 -0.08 2.74 11.77
N GLN A 43 -0.11 3.23 10.53
CA GLN A 43 1.11 3.63 9.82
C GLN A 43 1.78 4.82 10.52
N GLU A 44 3.03 4.62 10.92
CA GLU A 44 3.83 5.63 11.60
C GLU A 44 4.17 6.82 10.69
N VAL A 45 4.17 8.03 11.27
CA VAL A 45 4.76 9.22 10.64
C VAL A 45 6.05 9.54 11.36
N LYS A 46 7.17 9.44 10.67
CA LYS A 46 8.48 9.77 11.23
C LYS A 46 8.88 11.13 10.67
N ALA A 47 8.65 12.20 11.44
CA ALA A 47 8.95 13.58 11.03
C ALA A 47 10.42 13.78 10.63
N LEU A 48 11.36 13.11 11.33
CA LEU A 48 12.78 13.09 10.99
C LEU A 48 13.09 12.30 9.70
N LYS A 49 12.20 11.41 9.25
CA LYS A 49 12.32 10.62 8.02
C LYS A 49 11.39 11.12 6.90
N LEU A 50 10.95 12.38 6.98
CA LEU A 50 10.25 13.12 5.93
C LEU A 50 8.98 12.46 5.37
N GLY A 51 8.25 11.68 6.17
CA GLY A 51 6.97 11.15 5.70
C GLY A 51 6.34 10.07 6.54
N ARG A 52 5.25 9.52 5.98
CA ARG A 52 4.56 8.34 6.49
C ARG A 52 5.28 7.08 5.99
N MET A 53 5.47 6.10 6.86
CA MET A 53 6.10 4.85 6.48
C MET A 53 5.16 4.04 5.56
N PRO A 54 5.68 3.47 4.46
CA PRO A 54 4.91 2.56 3.61
C PRO A 54 4.35 1.37 4.40
N GLY A 55 3.16 0.94 4.01
CA GLY A 55 2.58 -0.31 4.49
C GLY A 55 1.98 -1.09 3.33
N LEU A 56 2.12 -2.41 3.37
CA LEU A 56 1.62 -3.33 2.36
C LEU A 56 0.90 -4.48 3.05
N LEU A 57 -0.30 -4.79 2.56
CA LEU A 57 -1.08 -5.93 3.04
C LEU A 57 -1.48 -6.81 1.87
N ILE A 58 -1.48 -8.12 2.11
CA ILE A 58 -2.14 -9.09 1.24
C ILE A 58 -3.31 -9.66 2.01
N ILE A 59 -4.51 -9.48 1.46
CA ILE A 59 -5.78 -9.90 2.07
C ILE A 59 -6.38 -10.98 1.17
N ASP A 60 -6.77 -12.11 1.75
CA ASP A 60 -7.43 -13.18 1.01
C ASP A 60 -8.92 -12.91 0.75
N LYS A 61 -9.56 -13.81 0.01
CA LYS A 61 -10.98 -13.67 -0.38
C LYS A 61 -11.95 -13.76 0.81
N GLN A 62 -11.50 -14.24 1.97
CA GLN A 62 -12.27 -14.28 3.21
C GLN A 62 -12.06 -13.02 4.06
N GLY A 63 -11.22 -12.09 3.60
CA GLY A 63 -10.90 -10.85 4.32
C GLY A 63 -9.81 -11.01 5.37
N ILE A 64 -9.07 -12.12 5.38
CA ILE A 64 -7.99 -12.36 6.35
C ILE A 64 -6.68 -11.76 5.80
N ILE A 65 -5.96 -11.04 6.66
CA ILE A 65 -4.62 -10.55 6.35
C ILE A 65 -3.66 -11.74 6.38
N ARG A 66 -3.11 -12.10 5.22
CA ARG A 66 -2.17 -13.20 5.04
C ARG A 66 -0.72 -12.75 5.01
N TYR A 67 -0.50 -11.46 4.77
CA TYR A 67 0.79 -10.80 4.88
C TYR A 67 0.55 -9.35 5.26
N ALA A 68 1.34 -8.84 6.20
CA ALA A 68 1.39 -7.43 6.54
C ALA A 68 2.85 -7.03 6.64
N TYR A 69 3.20 -5.93 6.00
CA TYR A 69 4.53 -5.36 6.05
C TYR A 69 4.41 -3.88 6.36
N TYR A 70 5.08 -3.47 7.43
CA TYR A 70 5.18 -2.08 7.89
C TYR A 70 6.65 -1.70 7.83
N SER A 71 6.93 -0.70 7.03
CA SER A 71 8.28 -0.30 6.69
C SER A 71 8.97 0.49 7.81
N ASP A 72 10.28 0.28 7.99
CA ASP A 72 11.08 1.04 8.95
C ASP A 72 11.56 2.40 8.42
N ASN A 73 11.63 2.56 7.09
CA ASN A 73 12.06 3.78 6.40
C ASN A 73 11.48 3.86 4.96
N MET A 74 11.44 5.03 4.33
CA MET A 74 10.78 5.18 3.03
C MET A 74 11.23 4.27 1.87
N HIS A 75 12.44 3.70 1.93
CA HIS A 75 12.97 2.81 0.89
C HIS A 75 12.85 1.32 1.25
N ASP A 76 12.43 1.02 2.47
CA ASP A 76 12.27 -0.33 2.98
C ASP A 76 10.92 -0.89 2.50
N ILE A 77 10.96 -1.58 1.36
CA ILE A 77 9.81 -2.12 0.64
C ILE A 77 10.13 -3.60 0.35
N PRO A 78 9.17 -4.53 0.52
CA PRO A 78 9.41 -5.95 0.30
C PRO A 78 9.69 -6.24 -1.19
N GLU A 79 10.55 -7.22 -1.44
CA GLU A 79 10.82 -7.71 -2.80
C GLU A 79 9.56 -8.35 -3.42
N ASN A 80 9.43 -8.25 -4.74
CA ASN A 80 8.27 -8.77 -5.45
C ASN A 80 8.14 -10.29 -5.30
N GLU A 81 9.26 -10.99 -5.26
CA GLU A 81 9.36 -12.44 -5.10
C GLU A 81 8.67 -12.88 -3.80
N VAL A 82 8.91 -12.16 -2.69
CA VAL A 82 8.26 -12.41 -1.40
C VAL A 82 6.74 -12.27 -1.53
N LEU A 83 6.27 -11.20 -2.17
CA LEU A 83 4.83 -10.96 -2.35
C LEU A 83 4.17 -12.02 -3.23
N LEU A 84 4.83 -12.40 -4.33
CA LEU A 84 4.34 -13.42 -5.26
C LEU A 84 4.30 -14.81 -4.63
N ASP A 85 5.27 -15.14 -3.77
CA ASP A 85 5.27 -16.39 -3.02
C ASP A 85 4.12 -16.44 -2.02
N VAL A 86 3.85 -15.36 -1.29
CA VAL A 86 2.67 -15.31 -0.42
C VAL A 86 1.40 -15.49 -1.25
N LEU A 87 1.23 -14.78 -2.36
CA LEU A 87 0.05 -14.87 -3.23
C LEU A 87 -0.17 -16.28 -3.81
N ARG A 88 0.90 -17.02 -4.14
CA ARG A 88 0.80 -18.42 -4.60
C ARG A 88 0.27 -19.37 -3.52
N ASN A 89 0.53 -19.06 -2.24
CA ASN A 89 0.19 -19.89 -1.08
C ASN A 89 -1.14 -19.51 -0.40
N ILE A 90 -1.86 -18.51 -0.91
CA ILE A 90 -3.14 -18.04 -0.34
C ILE A 90 -4.36 -18.71 -1.00
N ASN A 91 -4.15 -19.71 -1.87
CA ASN A 91 -5.23 -20.48 -2.47
C ASN A 91 -5.93 -21.39 -1.46
#